data_AF-A0A7K2J2R2-F1
#
_entry.id   AF-A0A7K2J2R2-F1
#
_cell.length_a   1.000
_cell.length_b   1.000
_cell.length_c   1.000
_cell.angle_alpha   90.00
_cell.angle_beta   90.00
_cell.angle_gamma   90.00
#
_symmetry.space_group_name_H-M   'P 1'
#
loop_
_entity.id
_entity.type
_entity.pdbx_description
1 polymer ?
#
loop_
_entity_poly.entity_id
_entity_poly.type
_entity_poly.pdbx_seq_one_letter_code
_entity_poly.pdbx_strand_id
1 'polypeptide(L)'
;MNITEIAAVATAAGAVLGGGGFFVARATLRAAQATARANEAVAAINAGPQGRAQDLAVLKATVERVDEENGALRGRMSRLESLLRAFSWTTDRWAGQMHRAGIEPEPVHPLVDEYNRTGV
;
A
#
# COMPACT_ATOMS: atom_id res chain seq x y z
N MET A 1 -2.06 22.75 -16.68
CA MET A 1 -1.71 21.68 -15.75
C MET A 1 -1.89 20.36 -16.48
N ASN A 2 -0.80 19.64 -16.75
CA ASN A 2 -0.83 18.40 -17.53
C ASN A 2 -1.08 17.19 -16.61
N ILE A 3 -1.49 16.05 -17.18
CA ILE A 3 -1.87 14.83 -16.42
C ILE A 3 -0.70 14.32 -15.54
N THR A 4 0.53 14.54 -15.99
CA THR A 4 1.76 14.24 -15.26
C THR A 4 1.95 15.08 -14.00
N GLU A 5 1.57 16.35 -14.00
CA GLU A 5 1.58 17.21 -12.81
C GLU A 5 0.49 16.81 -11.81
N ILE A 6 -0.70 16.42 -12.28
CA ILE A 6 -1.80 15.94 -11.44
C ILE A 6 -1.39 14.63 -10.74
N ALA A 7 -0.75 13.71 -11.45
CA ALA A 7 -0.25 12.47 -10.88
C ALA A 7 0.86 12.72 -9.84
N ALA A 8 1.79 13.64 -10.12
CA ALA A 8 2.84 14.01 -9.17
C ALA A 8 2.27 14.63 -7.88
N VAL A 9 1.27 15.52 -8.01
CA VAL A 9 0.61 16.16 -6.85
C VAL A 9 -0.25 15.16 -6.07
N ALA A 10 -0.98 14.26 -6.74
CA ALA A 10 -1.77 13.23 -6.07
C ALA A 10 -0.89 12.21 -5.34
N THR A 11 0.26 11.85 -5.91
CA THR A 11 1.23 10.94 -5.30
C THR A 11 1.95 11.61 -4.12
N ALA A 12 2.28 12.89 -4.23
CA ALA A 12 2.87 13.69 -3.15
C ALA A 12 1.86 13.96 -2.01
N ALA A 13 0.60 14.22 -2.34
CA ALA A 13 -0.47 14.45 -1.35
C ALA A 13 -0.88 13.15 -0.63
N GLY A 14 -0.88 12.02 -1.33
CA GLY A 14 -1.14 10.70 -0.75
C GLY A 14 -0.08 10.24 0.26
N ALA A 15 1.18 10.68 0.09
CA ALA A 15 2.28 10.36 0.98
C ALA A 15 2.30 11.20 2.28
N VAL A 16 1.66 12.38 2.28
CA VAL A 16 1.73 13.34 3.39
C VAL A 16 0.48 13.31 4.28
N LEU A 17 -0.67 12.87 3.78
CA LEU A 17 -1.95 12.96 4.51
C LEU A 17 -2.48 11.62 5.08
N GLY A 18 -1.89 10.48 4.73
CA GLY A 18 -2.23 9.20 5.34
C GLY A 18 -1.04 8.67 6.13
N GLY A 19 -1.18 8.49 7.44
CA GLY A 19 -0.22 7.82 8.32
C GLY A 19 0.04 6.34 7.98
N GLY A 20 0.05 5.97 6.70
CA GLY A 20 0.56 4.71 6.16
C GLY A 20 1.89 4.90 5.44
N GLY A 21 2.48 6.10 5.46
CA GLY A 21 3.68 6.46 4.70
C GLY A 21 4.85 5.49 4.89
N PHE A 22 5.05 4.93 6.09
CA PHE A 22 6.10 3.95 6.33
C PHE A 22 5.80 2.57 5.73
N PHE A 23 4.57 2.08 5.83
CA PHE A 23 4.18 0.78 5.26
C PHE A 23 4.03 0.84 3.74
N VAL A 24 3.49 1.94 3.22
CA VAL A 24 3.42 2.23 1.78
C VAL A 24 4.85 2.44 1.25
N ALA A 25 5.72 3.17 1.93
CA ALA A 25 7.12 3.32 1.52
C ALA A 25 7.87 1.97 1.55
N ARG A 26 7.68 1.13 2.58
CA ARG A 26 8.30 -0.21 2.62
C ARG A 26 7.75 -1.15 1.57
N ALA A 27 6.44 -1.14 1.33
CA ALA A 27 5.81 -1.93 0.29
C ALA A 27 6.30 -1.47 -1.10
N THR A 28 6.41 -0.16 -1.32
CA THR A 28 6.92 0.43 -2.56
C THR A 28 8.41 0.15 -2.73
N LEU A 29 9.22 0.21 -1.68
CA LEU A 29 10.64 -0.14 -1.73
C LEU A 29 10.86 -1.63 -2.02
N ARG A 30 10.05 -2.52 -1.42
CA ARG A 30 10.11 -3.96 -1.71
C ARG A 30 9.64 -4.28 -3.12
N ALA A 31 8.57 -3.63 -3.57
CA ALA A 31 8.10 -3.75 -4.95
C ALA A 31 9.16 -3.23 -5.93
N ALA A 32 9.73 -2.05 -5.68
CA ALA A 32 10.79 -1.47 -6.51
C ALA A 32 12.05 -2.33 -6.53
N GLN A 33 12.44 -2.93 -5.40
CA GLN A 33 13.56 -3.90 -5.35
C GLN A 33 13.25 -5.19 -6.11
N ALA A 34 12.01 -5.68 -6.04
CA ALA A 34 11.57 -6.84 -6.82
C ALA A 34 11.57 -6.53 -8.33
N THR A 35 11.09 -5.36 -8.73
CA THR A 35 11.14 -4.87 -10.11
C THR A 35 12.58 -4.64 -10.57
N ALA A 36 13.46 -4.11 -9.72
CA ALA A 36 14.87 -3.92 -10.05
C ALA A 36 15.59 -5.26 -10.28
N ARG A 37 15.36 -6.25 -9.41
CA ARG A 37 15.89 -7.62 -9.59
C ARG A 37 15.30 -8.30 -10.83
N ALA A 38 14.03 -8.08 -11.12
CA ALA A 38 13.41 -8.55 -12.35
C ALA A 38 14.07 -7.90 -13.58
N ASN A 39 14.36 -6.60 -13.54
CA ASN A 39 15.06 -5.89 -14.61
C ASN A 39 16.52 -6.33 -14.77
N GLU A 40 17.23 -6.63 -13.68
CA GLU A 40 18.57 -7.21 -13.73
C GLU A 40 18.55 -8.63 -14.31
N ALA A 41 17.56 -9.45 -13.96
CA ALA A 41 17.35 -10.77 -14.56
C ALA A 41 17.00 -10.67 -16.04
N VAL A 42 16.16 -9.71 -16.46
CA VAL A 42 15.88 -9.39 -17.87
C VAL A 42 17.17 -9.01 -18.59
N ALA A 43 17.99 -8.16 -17.98
CA ALA A 43 19.26 -7.72 -18.54
C ALA A 43 20.26 -8.89 -18.70
N ALA A 44 20.28 -9.83 -17.75
CA ALA A 44 21.10 -11.04 -17.83
C ALA A 44 20.59 -12.03 -18.90
N ILE A 45 19.27 -12.19 -19.06
CA ILE A 45 18.63 -13.02 -20.10
C ILE A 45 18.95 -12.49 -21.52
N ASN A 46 19.09 -11.16 -21.66
CA ASN A 46 19.44 -10.54 -22.94
C ASN A 46 20.83 -10.94 -23.48
N ALA A 47 21.69 -11.60 -22.68
CA ALA A 47 23.07 -11.93 -23.06
C ALA A 47 23.28 -13.19 -23.93
N GLY A 48 22.32 -14.13 -24.13
CA GLY A 48 22.59 -15.40 -24.88
C GLY A 48 21.45 -15.93 -25.80
N PRO A 49 21.68 -16.48 -27.03
CA PRO A 49 20.71 -16.38 -28.15
C PRO A 49 19.55 -17.38 -28.27
N GLN A 50 19.60 -18.60 -27.69
CA GLN A 50 18.65 -19.67 -28.05
C GLN A 50 17.53 -19.94 -27.04
N GLY A 51 17.66 -19.50 -25.78
CA GLY A 51 16.58 -19.56 -24.75
C GLY A 51 15.67 -18.33 -24.71
N ARG A 52 16.08 -17.21 -25.32
CA ARG A 52 15.47 -15.88 -25.11
C ARG A 52 13.98 -15.79 -25.41
N ALA A 53 13.48 -16.42 -26.47
CA ALA A 53 12.08 -16.26 -26.86
C ALA A 53 11.13 -16.95 -25.88
N GLN A 54 11.52 -18.12 -25.36
CA GLN A 54 10.75 -18.86 -24.38
C GLN A 54 10.90 -18.23 -22.99
N ASP A 55 12.11 -17.82 -22.61
CA ASP A 55 12.37 -17.16 -21.32
C ASP A 55 11.67 -15.80 -21.23
N LEU A 56 11.67 -15.00 -22.29
CA LEU A 56 10.94 -13.72 -22.34
C LEU A 56 9.42 -13.93 -22.31
N ALA A 57 8.91 -15.00 -22.92
CA ALA A 57 7.48 -15.31 -22.86
C ALA A 57 7.06 -15.72 -21.43
N VAL A 58 7.85 -16.56 -20.77
CA VAL A 58 7.63 -16.96 -19.36
C VAL A 58 7.73 -15.76 -18.43
N LEU A 59 8.72 -14.88 -18.65
CA LEU A 59 8.90 -13.70 -17.84
C LEU A 59 7.73 -12.71 -18.01
N LYS A 60 7.29 -12.45 -19.24
CA LYS A 60 6.12 -11.59 -19.51
C LYS A 60 4.87 -12.12 -18.82
N ALA A 61 4.60 -13.41 -18.94
CA ALA A 61 3.46 -14.04 -18.26
C ALA A 61 3.57 -13.94 -16.73
N THR A 62 4.79 -14.02 -16.18
CA THR A 62 5.02 -13.85 -14.73
C THR A 62 4.78 -12.41 -14.29
N VAL A 63 5.24 -11.41 -15.05
CA VAL A 63 5.01 -9.99 -14.75
C VAL A 63 3.52 -9.65 -14.83
N GLU A 64 2.82 -10.08 -15.88
CA GLU A 64 1.38 -9.85 -16.03
C GLU A 64 0.61 -10.43 -14.85
N ARG A 65 0.92 -11.66 -14.44
CA ARG A 65 0.30 -12.29 -13.26
C ARG A 65 0.60 -11.51 -11.97
N VAL A 66 1.84 -11.07 -11.76
CA VAL A 66 2.21 -10.29 -10.57
C VAL A 66 1.49 -8.94 -10.56
N ASP A 67 1.31 -8.30 -11.71
CA ASP A 67 0.56 -7.05 -11.83
C ASP A 67 -0.93 -7.25 -11.52
N GLU A 68 -1.54 -8.34 -11.99
CA GLU A 68 -2.91 -8.73 -11.65
C GLU A 68 -3.07 -9.00 -10.15
N GLU A 69 -2.17 -9.79 -9.55
CA GLU A 69 -2.16 -10.08 -8.12
C GLU A 69 -1.98 -8.80 -7.29
N ASN A 70 -1.07 -7.91 -7.70
CA ASN A 70 -0.87 -6.61 -7.07
C ASN A 70 -2.10 -5.71 -7.18
N GLY A 71 -2.78 -5.71 -8.33
CA GLY A 71 -4.03 -4.99 -8.55
C GLY A 71 -5.13 -5.48 -7.60
N ALA A 72 -5.30 -6.80 -7.50
CA ALA A 72 -6.26 -7.42 -6.58
C ALA A 72 -5.93 -7.11 -5.11
N LEU A 73 -4.65 -7.17 -4.73
CA LEU A 73 -4.19 -6.82 -3.37
C LEU A 73 -4.44 -5.35 -3.05
N ARG A 74 -4.15 -4.42 -3.96
CA ARG A 74 -4.46 -2.99 -3.80
C ARG A 74 -5.96 -2.76 -3.60
N GLY A 75 -6.80 -3.45 -4.38
CA GLY A 75 -8.26 -3.38 -4.22
C GLY A 75 -8.73 -3.88 -2.85
N ARG A 76 -8.21 -5.02 -2.39
CA ARG A 76 -8.51 -5.57 -1.05
C ARG A 76 -8.04 -4.62 0.06
N MET A 77 -6.86 -4.03 -0.08
CA MET A 77 -6.32 -3.06 0.88
C MET A 77 -7.21 -1.83 0.96
N SER A 78 -7.60 -1.25 -0.17
CA SER A 78 -8.50 -0.08 -0.22
C SER A 78 -9.86 -0.35 0.44
N ARG A 79 -10.42 -1.55 0.23
CA ARG A 79 -11.65 -1.98 0.89
C ARG A 79 -11.46 -2.12 2.40
N LEU A 80 -10.36 -2.71 2.84
CA LEU A 80 -10.04 -2.89 4.26
C LEU A 80 -9.81 -1.53 4.96
N GLU A 81 -9.10 -0.60 4.33
CA GLU A 81 -8.94 0.78 4.82
C GLU A 81 -10.29 1.50 4.95
N SER A 82 -11.18 1.30 3.98
CA SER A 82 -12.53 1.88 4.03
C SER A 82 -13.35 1.32 5.19
N LEU A 83 -13.26 0.00 5.44
CA LEU A 83 -13.91 -0.65 6.58
C LEU A 83 -13.32 -0.21 7.92
N LEU A 84 -11.99 -0.14 8.04
CA LEU A 84 -11.33 0.33 9.26
C LEU A 84 -11.74 1.77 9.61
N ARG A 85 -11.81 2.65 8.61
CA ARG A 85 -12.27 4.03 8.79
C ARG A 85 -13.75 4.12 9.20
N ALA A 86 -14.61 3.30 8.61
CA ALA A 86 -16.01 3.22 9.02
C ALA A 86 -16.15 2.72 10.48
N PHE A 87 -15.34 1.72 10.84
CA PHE A 87 -15.28 1.20 12.20
C PHE A 87 -14.76 2.25 13.20
N SER A 88 -13.68 2.96 12.86
CA SER A 88 -13.10 3.99 13.74
C SER A 88 -14.09 5.12 14.00
N TRP A 89 -14.80 5.61 12.98
CA TRP A 89 -15.86 6.61 13.17
C TRP A 89 -17.02 6.11 14.03
N THR A 90 -17.37 4.84 13.91
CA THR A 90 -18.44 4.25 14.72
C THR A 90 -18.02 4.18 16.19
N THR A 91 -16.79 3.71 16.46
CA THR A 91 -16.24 3.62 17.82
C THR A 91 -16.07 5.00 18.46
N ASP A 92 -15.59 6.00 17.72
CA ASP A 92 -15.49 7.39 18.20
C ASP A 92 -16.86 7.94 18.61
N ARG A 93 -17.89 7.71 17.79
CA ARG A 93 -19.26 8.11 18.11
C ARG A 93 -19.80 7.42 19.36
N TRP A 94 -19.44 6.15 19.60
CA TRP A 94 -19.81 5.43 20.83
C TRP A 94 -19.05 5.96 22.04
N ALA A 95 -17.75 6.20 21.93
CA ALA A 95 -16.96 6.83 22.99
C ALA A 95 -17.56 8.19 23.39
N GLY A 96 -17.94 9.02 22.42
CA GLY A 96 -18.63 10.28 22.67
C GLY A 96 -20.04 10.14 23.27
N GLN A 97 -20.72 9.00 23.07
CA GLN A 97 -21.97 8.70 23.79
C GLN A 97 -21.71 8.30 25.24
N MET A 98 -20.67 7.50 25.50
CA MET A 98 -20.26 7.08 26.84
C MET A 98 -19.86 8.30 27.69
N HIS A 99 -19.02 9.19 27.14
CA HIS A 99 -18.62 10.43 27.83
C HIS A 99 -19.83 11.30 28.19
N ARG A 100 -20.81 11.44 27.29
CA ARG A 100 -22.07 12.17 27.57
C ARG A 100 -22.93 11.50 28.63
N ALA A 101 -22.82 10.18 28.79
CA ALA A 101 -23.45 9.43 29.86
C ALA A 101 -22.63 9.43 31.17
N GLY A 102 -21.47 10.11 31.21
CA GLY A 102 -20.56 10.13 32.35
C GLY A 102 -19.79 8.81 32.55
N ILE A 103 -19.72 7.98 31.51
CA ILE A 103 -18.97 6.71 31.51
C ILE A 103 -17.64 6.96 30.82
N GLU A 104 -16.54 6.74 31.55
CA GLU A 104 -15.20 6.79 30.97
C GLU A 104 -14.93 5.49 30.20
N PRO A 105 -14.59 5.55 28.90
CA PRO A 105 -14.21 4.37 28.14
C PRO A 105 -12.88 3.77 28.65
N GLU A 106 -12.69 2.48 28.39
CA GLU A 106 -11.39 1.85 28.63
C GLU A 106 -10.31 2.55 27.77
N PRO A 107 -9.08 2.74 28.30
CA PRO A 107 -7.98 3.29 27.52
C PRO A 107 -7.76 2.52 26.22
N VAL A 108 -7.39 3.25 25.17
CA VAL A 108 -7.14 2.67 23.86
C VAL A 108 -6.01 1.66 23.91
N HIS A 109 -6.05 0.68 23.01
CA HIS A 109 -5.02 -0.33 22.91
C HIS A 109 -3.64 0.32 22.63
N PRO A 110 -2.52 -0.13 23.24
CA PRO A 110 -1.21 0.50 23.09
C PRO A 110 -0.72 0.67 21.65
N LEU A 111 -1.08 -0.26 20.75
CA LEU A 111 -0.75 -0.14 19.32
C LEU A 111 -1.44 1.05 18.63
N VAL A 112 -2.65 1.41 19.07
CA VAL A 112 -3.38 2.58 18.54
C VAL A 112 -2.72 3.86 19.04
N ASP A 113 -2.33 3.90 20.31
CA ASP A 113 -1.57 5.01 20.87
C ASP A 113 -0.20 5.19 20.22
N GLU A 114 0.51 4.08 19.98
CA GLU A 114 1.76 4.09 19.24
C GLU A 114 1.53 4.67 17.85
N TYR A 115 0.57 4.13 17.10
CA TYR A 115 0.22 4.61 15.76
C TYR A 115 -0.15 6.09 15.73
N ASN A 116 -0.96 6.58 16.67
CA ASN A 116 -1.35 7.99 16.73
C ASN A 116 -0.15 8.91 17.01
N ARG A 117 0.85 8.42 17.73
CA ARG A 117 2.07 9.15 18.07
C ARG A 117 3.12 9.12 16.95
N THR A 118 3.30 7.97 16.29
CA THR A 118 4.36 7.73 15.31
C THR A 118 3.89 7.89 13.87
N GLY A 119 2.60 7.74 13.61
CA GLY A 119 2.05 7.55 12.27
C GLY A 119 2.46 6.22 11.62
N VAL A 120 2.91 5.24 12.42
CA VAL A 120 3.43 3.92 11.99
C VAL A 120 3.03 2.87 13.01
#